data_AF-A0A0Q5BMZ0-F1
#
_entry.id   AF-A0A0Q5BMZ0-F1
#
_cell.length_a   1.000
_cell.length_b   1.000
_cell.length_c   1.000
_cell.angle_alpha   90.00
_cell.angle_beta   90.00
_cell.angle_gamma   90.00
#
_symmetry.space_group_name_H-M   'P 1'
#
loop_
_entity.id
_entity.type
_entity.pdbx_description
1 polymer ?
#
loop_
_entity_poly.entity_id
_entity_poly.type
_entity_poly.pdbx_seq_one_letter_code
_entity_poly.pdbx_strand_id
1 'polypeptide(L)' 'MSVSLAPFPSSDLAAWMKVQRASYVADRLRAGDDAAAAERNADASHDRLFAEGRLAPGHDVLRILDDGVPVGVV' A
#
# COMPACT_ATOMS: atom_id res chain seq x y z
N MET A 1 18.28 -5.51 17.98
CA MET A 1 17.51 -5.38 16.74
C MET A 1 16.16 -6.01 16.98
N SER A 2 15.21 -5.17 17.41
CA SER A 2 13.83 -5.57 17.64
C SER A 2 12.94 -4.89 16.62
N VAL A 3 12.17 -5.69 15.89
CA VAL A 3 11.15 -5.20 14.96
C VAL A 3 9.81 -5.25 15.66
N SER A 4 9.05 -4.17 15.57
CA SER A 4 7.71 -4.05 16.15
C SER A 4 6.72 -3.46 15.15
N LEU A 5 5.43 -3.65 15.43
CA LEU A 5 4.34 -3.10 14.63
C LEU A 5 3.61 -2.03 15.45
N ALA A 6 3.28 -0.92 14.78
CA ALA A 6 2.45 0.14 15.34
C ALA A 6 1.31 0.49 14.39
N PRO A 7 0.17 0.98 14.89
CA PRO A 7 -0.92 1.46 14.03
C PRO A 7 -0.43 2.50 13.02
N PHE A 8 -0.83 2.35 11.76
CA PHE A 8 -0.53 3.36 10.76
C PHE A 8 -1.41 4.61 10.97
N PRO A 9 -0.84 5.84 10.96
CA PRO A 9 -1.62 7.04 11.15
C PRO A 9 -2.67 7.23 10.04
N SER A 10 -3.93 7.47 10.43
CA SER A 10 -5.02 7.69 9.47
C SER A 10 -4.80 8.94 8.61
N SER A 11 -4.09 9.94 9.14
CA SER A 11 -3.66 11.14 8.40
C SER A 11 -2.76 10.82 7.21
N ASP A 12 -1.98 9.74 7.29
CA ASP A 12 -0.97 9.39 6.31
C ASP A 12 -1.53 8.41 5.27
N LEU A 13 -2.69 7.80 5.54
CA LEU A 13 -3.24 6.69 4.74
C LEU A 13 -3.46 7.08 3.28
N ALA A 14 -4.04 8.26 3.03
CA ALA A 14 -4.28 8.75 1.68
C ALA A 14 -3.00 8.96 0.86
N ALA A 15 -1.93 9.44 1.50
CA ALA A 15 -0.64 9.61 0.84
C ALA A 15 0.03 8.26 0.56
N TRP A 16 -0.01 7.34 1.54
CA TRP A 16 0.55 6.01 1.39
C TRP A 16 -0.16 5.19 0.31
N MET A 17 -1.49 5.24 0.23
CA MET A 17 -2.27 4.56 -0.81
C MET A 17 -1.86 4.97 -2.23
N LYS A 18 -1.50 6.25 -2.45
CA LYS A 18 -0.98 6.73 -3.75
C LYS A 18 0.39 6.15 -4.07
N VAL A 19 1.29 6.08 -3.08
CA VAL A 19 2.61 5.48 -3.23
C VAL A 19 2.51 3.98 -3.51
N GLN A 20 1.61 3.27 -2.83
CA GLN A 20 1.36 1.85 -3.08
C GLN A 20 0.82 1.60 -4.48
N ARG A 21 -0.16 2.39 -4.95
CA ARG A 21 -0.68 2.28 -6.32
C ARG A 21 0.43 2.46 -7.36
N ALA A 22 1.24 3.51 -7.22
CA ALA A 22 2.34 3.78 -8.14
C ALA A 22 3.41 2.66 -8.13
N SER A 23 3.73 2.14 -6.95
CA SER A 23 4.67 1.02 -6.79
C SER A 23 4.13 -0.24 -7.46
N TYR A 24 2.85 -0.55 -7.26
CA TYR A 24 2.19 -1.70 -7.88
C TYR A 24 2.16 -1.60 -9.41
N VAL A 25 1.85 -0.43 -9.99
CA VAL A 25 1.94 -0.21 -11.45
C VAL A 25 3.37 -0.50 -11.94
N ALA A 26 4.38 0.04 -11.26
CA ALA A 26 5.78 -0.18 -11.63
C ALA A 26 6.18 -1.66 -11.52
N ASP A 27 5.67 -2.38 -10.53
CA ASP A 27 5.90 -3.82 -10.37
C ASP A 27 5.24 -4.62 -11.49
N ARG A 28 4.01 -4.28 -11.89
CA ARG A 28 3.30 -4.91 -13.02
C ARG A 28 4.01 -4.68 -14.35
N LEU A 29 4.49 -3.46 -14.60
CA LEU A 29 5.32 -3.14 -15.77
C LEU A 29 6.60 -3.97 -15.78
N ARG A 30 7.30 -4.08 -14.63
CA ARG A 30 8.50 -4.93 -14.48
C ARG A 30 8.21 -6.41 -14.69
N ALA A 31 6.99 -6.86 -14.36
CA ALA A 31 6.53 -8.22 -14.60
C ALA A 31 6.14 -8.50 -16.06
N GLY A 32 6.14 -7.48 -16.94
CA GLY A 32 5.89 -7.61 -18.38
C GLY A 32 4.48 -7.24 -18.83
N ASP A 33 3.64 -6.69 -17.95
CA ASP A 33 2.37 -6.09 -18.38
C ASP A 33 2.64 -4.86 -19.28
N ASP A 34 1.74 -4.59 -20.21
CA ASP A 34 1.69 -3.28 -20.86
C ASP A 34 1.17 -2.21 -19.89
N ALA A 35 1.42 -0.93 -20.21
CA ALA A 35 1.05 0.19 -19.34
C ALA A 35 -0.46 0.29 -19.08
N ALA A 36 -1.30 0.00 -20.08
CA ALA A 36 -2.74 0.08 -19.91
C ALA A 36 -3.26 -1.06 -19.03
N ALA A 37 -2.70 -2.27 -19.15
CA ALA A 37 -2.99 -3.40 -18.30
C ALA A 37 -2.52 -3.17 -16.86
N ALA A 38 -1.31 -2.64 -16.68
CA ALA A 38 -0.76 -2.32 -15.35
C ALA A 38 -1.65 -1.29 -14.61
N GLU A 39 -2.08 -0.22 -15.27
CA GLU A 39 -2.98 0.78 -14.70
C GLU A 39 -4.35 0.19 -14.36
N ARG A 40 -4.98 -0.55 -15.27
CA ARG A 40 -6.28 -1.22 -15.00
C ARG A 40 -6.20 -2.18 -13.80
N ASN A 41 -5.11 -2.95 -13.72
CA ASN A 41 -4.88 -3.89 -12.62
C ASN A 41 -4.66 -3.16 -11.29
N ALA A 42 -3.98 -2.01 -11.32
CA ALA A 42 -3.79 -1.18 -10.14
C ALA A 42 -5.10 -0.58 -9.65
N ASP A 43 -5.95 -0.07 -10.55
CA ASP A 43 -7.27 0.46 -10.20
C ASP A 43 -8.18 -0.62 -9.62
N ALA A 44 -8.27 -1.78 -10.27
CA ALA A 44 -9.07 -2.90 -9.77
C ALA A 44 -8.60 -3.38 -8.38
N SER A 45 -7.27 -3.41 -8.15
CA SER A 45 -6.73 -3.76 -6.83
C SER A 45 -7.04 -2.68 -5.79
N HIS A 46 -6.95 -1.40 -6.18
CA HIS A 46 -7.22 -0.29 -5.30
C HIS A 46 -8.68 -0.25 -4.86
N ASP A 47 -9.62 -0.39 -5.80
CA ASP A 47 -11.06 -0.40 -5.50
C ASP A 47 -11.45 -1.55 -4.57
N ARG A 48 -10.81 -2.71 -4.72
CA ARG A 48 -11.06 -3.88 -3.88
C ARG A 48 -10.54 -3.72 -2.46
N LEU A 49 -9.35 -3.14 -2.29
CA LEU A 49 -8.66 -3.06 -0.99
C LEU A 49 -8.96 -1.77 -0.23
N PHE A 50 -9.32 -0.71 -0.96
CA PHE A 50 -9.47 0.64 -0.45
C PHE A 50 -10.80 1.29 -0.90
N ALA A 51 -11.89 0.53 -0.88
CA ALA A 51 -13.21 1.04 -1.25
C ALA A 51 -13.53 2.34 -0.49
N GLU A 52 -13.94 3.38 -1.23
CA GLU A 52 -14.21 4.72 -0.69
C GLU A 52 -12.99 5.37 0.01
N GLY A 53 -11.77 4.98 -0.36
CA GLY A 53 -10.53 5.48 0.25
C GLY A 53 -10.30 4.98 1.68
N ARG A 54 -11.01 3.93 2.09
CA ARG A 54 -10.89 3.29 3.41
C ARG A 54 -10.44 1.85 3.24
N LEU A 55 -9.68 1.36 4.21
CA LEU A 55 -9.31 -0.05 4.26
C LEU A 55 -10.56 -0.93 4.22
N ALA A 56 -10.53 -1.94 3.36
CA ALA A 56 -11.57 -2.96 3.33
C ALA A 56 -11.69 -3.62 4.71
N PRO A 57 -12.90 -3.93 5.18
CA PRO A 57 -13.12 -4.52 6.51
C PRO A 57 -12.23 -5.76 6.75
N GLY A 58 -11.66 -5.86 7.95
CA GLY A 58 -10.77 -6.94 8.34
C GLY A 58 -9.31 -6.77 7.90
N HIS A 59 -8.95 -5.66 7.28
CA HIS A 59 -7.55 -5.30 7.01
C HIS A 59 -7.05 -4.25 7.98
N ASP A 60 -5.82 -4.46 8.45
CA ASP A 60 -5.03 -3.49 9.18
C ASP A 60 -3.85 -3.05 8.31
N VAL A 61 -3.48 -1.78 8.39
CA VAL A 61 -2.20 -1.28 7.87
C VAL A 61 -1.37 -0.86 9.05
N LEU A 62 -0.17 -1.40 9.13
CA LEU A 62 0.73 -1.24 10.27
C LEU A 62 2.06 -0.69 9.81
N ARG A 63 2.64 0.19 10.62
CA ARG A 63 3.99 0.68 10.43
C ARG A 63 4.97 -0.28 11.07
N ILE A 64 6.00 -0.65 10.32
CA ILE A 64 7.12 -1.45 10.81
C ILE A 64 8.14 -0.50 11.45
N LEU A 65 8.49 -0.75 12.70
CA LEU A 65 9.49 -0.01 13.44
C LEU A 65 10.70 -0.90 13.74
N ASP A 66 11.91 -0.43 13.41
CA ASP A 66 13.18 -1.02 13.85
C ASP A 66 13.78 -0.10 14.93
N ASP A 67 13.88 -0.62 16.15
CA ASP A 67 14.33 0.12 17.34
C ASP A 67 13.63 1.51 17.47
N GLY A 68 12.33 1.55 17.16
CA GLY A 68 11.47 2.74 17.24
C GLY A 68 11.43 3.62 15.98
N VAL A 69 12.27 3.34 14.98
CA VAL A 69 12.36 4.12 13.74
C VAL A 69 11.46 3.49 12.66
N PRO A 70 10.58 4.26 12.00
CA PRO A 70 9.81 3.77 10.85
C PRO A 70 10.70 3.29 9.70
N VAL A 71 10.55 2.02 9.30
CA VAL A 71 11.31 1.42 8.19
C VAL A 71 10.44 0.83 7.09
N GLY A 72 9.14 0.69 7.32
CA GLY A 72 8.23 0.12 6.33
C GLY A 72 6.77 0.12 6.75
N VAL A 73 5.94 -0.48 5.91
CA VAL A 73 4.51 -0.66 6.11
C VAL A 73 4.13 -2.08 5.70
N VAL A 74 3.23 -2.73 6.45
CA VAL A 74 2.66 -4.05 6.17
C VAL A 74 1.14 -4.00 6.22
#